data_AF-A0A099PAH9-F1
#
_entry.id   AF-A0A099PAH9-F1
#
_cell.length_a   1.000
_cell.length_b   1.000
_cell.length_c   1.000
_cell.angle_alpha   90.00
_cell.angle_beta   90.00
_cell.angle_gamma   90.00
#
_symmetry.space_group_name_H-M   'P 1'
#
loop_
_entity.id
_entity.type
_entity.pdbx_description
1 polymer ?
#
loop_
_entity_poly.entity_id
_entity_poly.type
_entity_poly.pdbx_seq_one_letter_code
_entity_poly.pdbx_strand_id
1 'polypeptide(L)'
;MSAILPAVIGIIGNAIDRVIPNKSEAEQLKAQITLAAMNEGRVELESAAKIITAEAQGESWLQRNWRPMLMLWFAGLIGAHWLGYTPANLPEEQVIGLLDIVQVGVGGYVLGRTAEKVVKEYKKPA
;
A
#
# COMPACT_ATOMS: atom_id res chain seq x y z
N MET A 1 -13.39 7.46 18.93
CA MET A 1 -13.97 8.58 19.71
C MET A 1 -14.98 9.31 18.81
N SER A 2 -16.17 8.75 18.58
CA SER A 2 -17.11 9.13 17.50
C SER A 2 -18.51 9.56 17.97
N ALA A 3 -18.68 9.81 19.28
CA ALA A 3 -20.01 10.02 19.89
C ALA A 3 -20.30 11.46 20.34
N ILE A 4 -19.34 12.38 20.22
CA ILE A 4 -19.47 13.74 20.76
C ILE A 4 -20.18 14.68 19.76
N LEU A 5 -19.95 14.48 18.47
CA LEU A 5 -20.51 15.32 17.40
C LEU A 5 -22.06 15.32 17.37
N PRO A 6 -22.76 14.17 17.42
CA PRO A 6 -24.23 14.14 17.39
C PRO A 6 -24.85 14.80 18.63
N ALA A 7 -24.22 14.62 19.80
CA ALA A 7 -24.68 15.16 21.07
C ALA A 7 -24.56 16.69 21.12
N VAL A 8 -23.44 17.23 20.63
CA VAL A 8 -23.21 18.68 20.54
C VAL A 8 -24.16 19.33 19.53
N ILE A 9 -24.44 18.67 18.40
CA ILE A 9 -25.41 19.14 17.40
C ILE A 9 -26.83 19.22 17.99
N GLY A 10 -27.23 18.22 18.79
CA GLY A 10 -28.55 18.21 19.44
C GLY A 10 -28.73 19.33 20.47
N ILE A 11 -27.69 19.66 21.23
CA ILE A 11 -27.73 20.73 22.24
C ILE A 11 -27.77 22.11 21.58
N ILE A 12 -26.96 22.32 20.53
CA ILE A 12 -26.95 23.55 19.75
C ILE A 12 -28.29 23.75 19.02
N GLY A 13 -28.87 22.68 18.47
CA GLY A 13 -30.18 22.72 17.81
C GLY A 13 -31.31 23.22 18.72
N ASN A 14 -31.35 22.74 19.96
CA ASN A 14 -32.36 23.15 20.95
C ASN A 14 -32.15 24.58 21.48
N ALA A 15 -30.91 25.06 21.54
CA ALA A 15 -30.61 26.44 21.95
C ALA A 15 -30.98 27.45 20.85
N ILE A 16 -30.76 27.09 19.57
CA ILE A 16 -31.10 27.92 18.41
C ILE A 16 -32.62 28.09 18.28
N ASP A 17 -33.39 27.03 18.48
CA ASP A 17 -34.87 27.09 18.42
C ASP A 17 -35.49 27.95 19.53
N ARG A 18 -34.73 28.23 20.60
CA ARG A 18 -35.16 29.06 21.74
C ARG A 18 -34.88 30.55 21.55
N VAL A 19 -33.99 30.93 20.63
CA VAL A 19 -33.49 32.31 20.49
C VAL A 19 -33.92 32.95 19.16
N ILE A 20 -34.36 32.17 18.17
CA ILE A 20 -34.70 32.67 16.83
C ILE A 20 -36.18 32.40 16.51
N PRO A 21 -37.06 33.43 16.51
CA PRO A 21 -38.46 33.30 16.14
C PRO A 21 -38.72 32.99 14.65
N ASN A 22 -37.72 33.15 13.79
CA ASN A 22 -37.86 33.01 12.33
C ASN A 22 -37.25 31.68 11.84
N LYS A 23 -38.12 30.69 11.59
CA LYS A 23 -37.80 29.30 11.24
C LYS A 23 -36.91 29.16 9.99
N SER A 24 -36.99 30.12 9.06
CA SER A 24 -36.24 30.13 7.78
C SER A 24 -34.73 30.38 7.96
N GLU A 25 -34.33 31.30 8.85
CA GLU A 25 -32.92 31.63 9.06
C GLU A 25 -32.21 30.58 9.93
N ALA A 26 -32.93 29.98 10.87
CA ALA A 26 -32.42 28.89 11.70
C ALA A 26 -32.13 27.62 10.87
N GLU A 27 -32.97 27.28 9.90
CA GLU A 27 -32.72 26.15 8.98
C GLU A 27 -31.53 26.42 8.06
N GLN A 28 -31.38 27.64 7.54
CA GLN A 28 -30.21 28.02 6.73
C GLN A 28 -28.90 28.01 7.52
N LEU A 29 -28.93 28.43 8.79
CA LEU A 29 -27.77 28.40 9.66
C LEU A 29 -27.40 26.97 10.06
N LYS A 30 -28.39 26.11 10.37
CA LYS A 30 -28.17 24.67 10.61
C LYS A 30 -27.61 23.99 9.36
N ALA A 31 -28.10 24.33 8.17
CA ALA A 31 -27.56 23.81 6.91
C ALA A 31 -26.10 24.25 6.67
N GLN A 32 -25.76 25.52 6.93
CA GLN A 32 -24.39 26.03 6.79
C GLN A 32 -23.43 25.40 7.81
N ILE A 33 -23.84 25.24 9.06
CA ILE A 33 -23.02 24.56 10.09
C ILE A 33 -22.85 23.07 9.75
N THR A 34 -23.90 22.41 9.25
CA THR A 34 -23.82 21.02 8.80
C THR A 34 -22.87 20.88 7.60
N LEU A 35 -22.95 21.80 6.64
CA LEU A 35 -22.04 21.83 5.49
C LEU A 35 -20.59 22.12 5.90
N ALA A 36 -20.37 23.04 6.83
CA ALA A 36 -19.05 23.36 7.37
C ALA A 36 -18.44 22.16 8.11
N ALA A 37 -19.21 21.51 8.99
CA ALA A 37 -18.78 20.31 9.70
C ALA A 37 -18.53 19.12 8.76
N MET A 38 -19.34 18.97 7.71
CA MET A 38 -19.10 17.97 6.66
C MET A 38 -17.83 18.27 5.87
N ASN A 39 -17.53 19.54 5.58
CA ASN A 39 -16.32 19.94 4.87
C ASN A 39 -15.06 19.77 5.74
N GLU A 40 -15.10 20.11 7.03
CA GLU A 40 -14.00 19.85 7.97
C GLU A 40 -13.71 18.35 8.08
N GLY A 41 -14.74 17.53 8.27
CA GLY A 41 -14.60 16.08 8.29
C GLY A 41 -14.03 15.51 6.98
N ARG A 42 -14.38 16.12 5.83
CA ARG A 42 -13.80 15.74 4.53
C ARG A 42 -12.32 16.08 4.42
N VAL A 43 -11.87 17.22 4.92
CA VAL A 43 -10.44 17.61 4.90
C VAL A 43 -9.61 16.67 5.76
N GLU A 44 -10.10 16.30 6.94
CA GLU A 44 -9.45 15.33 7.81
C GLU A 44 -9.40 13.93 7.18
N LEU A 45 -10.52 13.47 6.59
CA LEU A 45 -10.59 12.21 5.86
C LEU A 45 -9.67 12.20 4.64
N GLU A 46 -9.61 13.29 3.87
CA GLU A 46 -8.72 13.42 2.71
C GLU A 46 -7.24 13.45 3.12
N SER A 47 -6.91 14.10 4.24
CA SER A 47 -5.56 14.12 4.80
C SER A 47 -5.12 12.74 5.30
N ALA A 48 -5.99 12.05 6.05
CA ALA A 48 -5.77 10.68 6.49
C ALA A 48 -5.69 9.72 5.30
N ALA A 49 -6.55 9.86 4.31
CA ALA A 49 -6.48 9.11 3.06
C ALA A 49 -5.17 9.41 2.32
N LYS A 50 -4.70 10.66 2.28
CA LYS A 50 -3.39 11.02 1.71
C LYS A 50 -2.24 10.35 2.43
N ILE A 51 -2.23 10.34 3.76
CA ILE A 51 -1.19 9.67 4.56
C ILE A 51 -1.23 8.16 4.31
N ILE A 52 -2.41 7.54 4.40
CA ILE A 52 -2.59 6.10 4.12
C ILE A 52 -2.19 5.78 2.68
N THR A 53 -2.53 6.63 1.70
CA THR A 53 -2.09 6.45 0.32
C THR A 53 -0.60 6.69 0.17
N ALA A 54 0.03 7.62 0.89
CA ALA A 54 1.46 7.85 0.84
C ALA A 54 2.24 6.69 1.49
N GLU A 55 1.70 6.11 2.57
CA GLU A 55 2.21 4.91 3.22
C GLU A 55 2.00 3.66 2.34
N ALA A 56 0.83 3.51 1.72
CA ALA A 56 0.51 2.39 0.83
C ALA A 56 1.14 2.50 -0.56
N GLN A 57 1.37 3.71 -1.06
CA GLN A 57 2.16 4.00 -2.28
C GLN A 57 3.66 4.05 -1.99
N GLY A 58 4.04 4.04 -0.71
CA GLY A 58 5.40 3.84 -0.22
C GLY A 58 5.89 2.42 -0.47
N GLU A 59 5.72 1.90 -1.69
CA GLU A 59 6.57 0.84 -2.21
C GLU A 59 7.99 1.42 -2.27
N SER A 60 8.72 1.31 -1.16
CA SER A 60 10.13 1.68 -1.07
C SER A 60 10.83 1.17 -2.33
N TRP A 61 11.61 2.03 -2.99
CA TRP A 61 12.35 1.66 -4.20
C TRP A 61 13.09 0.33 -4.02
N LEU A 62 13.58 0.08 -2.80
CA LEU A 62 14.22 -1.17 -2.41
C LEU A 62 13.25 -2.37 -2.43
N GLN A 63 12.03 -2.21 -1.93
CA GLN A 63 10.98 -3.25 -1.98
C GLN A 63 10.47 -3.56 -3.40
N ARG A 64 10.62 -2.61 -4.34
CA ARG A 64 10.30 -2.85 -5.76
C ARG A 64 11.43 -3.55 -6.49
N ASN A 65 12.68 -3.19 -6.18
CA ASN A 65 13.84 -3.62 -6.94
C ASN A 65 14.63 -4.77 -6.31
N TRP A 66 14.35 -5.18 -5.07
CA TRP A 66 15.10 -6.28 -4.44
C TRP A 66 15.02 -7.59 -5.23
N ARG A 67 13.88 -7.89 -5.86
CA ARG A 67 13.69 -9.07 -6.72
C ARG A 67 14.62 -9.06 -7.95
N PRO A 68 14.58 -8.02 -8.83
CA PRO A 68 15.58 -7.86 -9.88
C PRO A 68 17.03 -7.90 -9.40
N MET A 69 17.33 -7.25 -8.27
CA MET A 69 18.70 -7.22 -7.72
C MET A 69 19.20 -8.61 -7.32
N LEU A 70 18.35 -9.45 -6.71
CA LEU A 70 18.72 -10.84 -6.40
C LEU A 70 18.99 -11.66 -7.68
N MET A 71 18.21 -11.46 -8.74
CA MET A 71 18.45 -12.13 -10.02
C MET A 71 19.77 -11.71 -10.66
N LEU A 72 20.09 -10.41 -10.61
CA LEU A 72 21.38 -9.89 -11.09
C LEU A 72 22.56 -10.42 -10.26
N TRP A 73 22.38 -10.56 -8.95
CA TRP A 73 23.40 -11.15 -8.07
C TRP A 73 23.67 -12.62 -8.42
N PHE A 74 22.63 -13.45 -8.57
CA PHE A 74 22.80 -14.85 -8.96
C PHE A 74 23.39 -15.01 -10.37
N ALA A 75 22.96 -14.18 -11.33
CA ALA A 75 23.55 -14.16 -12.66
C ALA A 75 25.03 -13.76 -12.62
N GLY A 76 25.38 -12.78 -11.79
CA GLY A 76 26.76 -12.38 -11.54
C GLY A 76 27.61 -13.48 -10.92
N LEU A 77 27.08 -14.24 -9.95
CA LEU A 77 27.77 -15.39 -9.35
C LEU A 77 28.02 -16.52 -10.36
N ILE A 78 27.03 -16.86 -11.19
CA ILE A 78 27.22 -17.85 -12.28
C ILE A 78 28.23 -17.33 -13.30
N GLY A 79 28.13 -16.06 -13.69
CA GLY A 79 29.07 -15.44 -14.63
C GLY A 79 30.50 -15.43 -14.09
N ALA A 80 30.69 -15.07 -12.81
CA ALA A 80 31.98 -15.13 -12.14
C ALA A 80 32.52 -16.56 -12.07
N HIS A 81 31.65 -17.56 -11.88
CA HIS A 81 32.04 -18.95 -11.89
C HIS A 81 32.64 -19.38 -13.23
N TRP A 82 31.94 -19.05 -14.32
CA TRP A 82 32.37 -19.35 -15.70
C TRP A 82 33.60 -18.55 -16.16
N LEU A 83 33.80 -17.34 -15.64
CA LEU A 83 34.98 -16.52 -15.90
C LEU A 83 36.22 -16.98 -15.12
N GLY A 84 36.14 -18.07 -14.35
CA GLY A 84 37.28 -18.62 -13.62
C GLY A 84 37.63 -17.88 -12.34
N TYR A 85 36.76 -16.99 -11.84
CA TYR A 85 36.90 -16.35 -10.52
C TYR A 85 36.52 -17.27 -9.35
N THR A 86 36.32 -18.56 -9.64
CA THR A 86 36.03 -19.59 -8.63
C THR A 86 37.31 -20.06 -7.96
N PRO A 87 37.36 -20.17 -6.63
CA PRO A 87 38.47 -20.80 -5.93
C PRO A 87 38.78 -22.20 -6.48
N ALA A 88 40.04 -22.46 -6.83
CA ALA A 88 40.49 -23.74 -7.40
C ALA A 88 40.32 -24.95 -6.44
N ASN A 89 40.06 -24.70 -5.16
CA ASN A 89 39.90 -25.71 -4.11
C ASN A 89 38.43 -26.03 -3.77
N LEU A 90 37.47 -25.61 -4.59
CA LEU A 90 36.06 -25.95 -4.37
C LEU A 90 35.79 -27.41 -4.77
N PRO A 91 35.30 -28.25 -3.84
CA PRO A 91 34.85 -29.60 -4.17
C PRO A 91 33.74 -29.55 -5.22
N GLU A 92 33.75 -30.49 -6.16
CA GLU A 92 32.76 -30.58 -7.25
C GLU A 92 31.32 -30.64 -6.71
N GLU A 93 31.10 -31.33 -5.60
CA GLU A 93 29.80 -31.37 -4.89
C GLU A 93 29.31 -29.98 -4.46
N GLN A 94 30.21 -29.09 -4.03
CA GLN A 94 29.82 -27.73 -3.63
C GLN A 94 29.46 -26.88 -4.84
N VAL A 95 30.13 -27.09 -5.98
CA VAL A 95 29.80 -26.40 -7.24
C VAL A 95 28.43 -26.84 -7.74
N ILE A 96 28.17 -28.15 -7.77
CA ILE A 96 26.88 -28.71 -8.18
C ILE A 96 25.77 -28.22 -7.22
N GLY A 97 26.01 -28.27 -5.91
CA GLY A 97 25.06 -27.76 -4.93
C GLY A 97 24.76 -26.26 -5.11
N LEU A 98 25.76 -25.45 -5.48
CA LEU A 98 25.56 -24.03 -5.76
C LEU A 98 24.70 -23.80 -7.01
N LEU A 99 24.94 -24.57 -8.07
CA LEU A 99 24.16 -24.52 -9.31
C LEU A 99 22.72 -24.98 -9.08
N ASP A 100 22.50 -26.03 -8.29
CA ASP A 100 21.18 -26.53 -7.92
C ASP A 100 20.38 -25.48 -7.13
N ILE A 101 21.01 -24.80 -6.16
CA ILE A 101 20.37 -23.71 -5.41
C ILE A 101 19.92 -22.60 -6.36
N VAL A 102 20.75 -22.23 -7.34
CA VAL A 102 20.38 -21.19 -8.31
C VAL A 102 19.28 -21.67 -9.24
N GLN A 103 19.33 -22.92 -9.73
CA GLN A 103 18.29 -23.51 -10.56
C GLN A 103 16.93 -23.52 -9.85
N VAL A 104 16.91 -23.93 -8.58
CA VAL A 104 15.69 -23.92 -7.74
C VAL A 104 15.23 -22.48 -7.49
N GLY A 105 16.14 -21.55 -7.19
CA GLY A 105 15.81 -20.15 -6.91
C GLY A 105 15.24 -19.42 -8.13
N VAL A 106 15.87 -19.56 -9.30
CA VAL A 106 15.41 -18.97 -10.56
C VAL A 106 14.13 -19.65 -11.03
N GLY A 107 14.08 -20.98 -11.02
CA GLY A 107 12.90 -21.75 -11.41
C GLY A 107 11.68 -21.43 -10.56
N GLY A 108 11.84 -21.40 -9.23
CA GLY A 108 10.78 -21.03 -8.29
C GLY A 108 10.31 -19.58 -8.48
N TYR A 109 11.22 -18.65 -8.73
CA TYR A 109 10.88 -17.25 -8.98
C TYR A 109 10.09 -17.06 -10.29
N VAL A 110 10.53 -17.69 -11.39
CA VAL A 110 9.86 -17.62 -12.69
C VAL A 110 8.46 -18.24 -12.62
N LEU A 111 8.32 -19.39 -11.95
CA LEU A 111 7.03 -20.04 -11.72
C LEU A 111 6.11 -19.16 -10.87
N GLY A 112 6.62 -18.62 -9.75
CA GLY A 112 5.87 -17.73 -8.88
C GLY A 112 5.37 -16.47 -9.61
N ARG A 113 6.21 -15.86 -10.45
CA ARG A 113 5.81 -14.69 -11.23
C ARG A 113 4.81 -15.03 -12.33
N THR A 114 4.94 -16.21 -12.93
CA THR A 114 3.96 -16.71 -13.90
C THR A 114 2.60 -16.94 -13.24
N ALA A 115 2.56 -17.60 -12.07
CA ALA A 115 1.34 -17.81 -11.31
C ALA A 115 0.67 -16.48 -10.91
N GLU A 116 1.44 -15.50 -10.46
CA GLU A 116 0.92 -14.16 -10.12
C GLU A 116 0.29 -13.46 -11.33
N LYS A 117 0.87 -13.61 -12.54
CA LYS A 117 0.27 -13.08 -13.77
C LYS A 117 -1.05 -13.78 -14.11
N VAL A 118 -1.07 -15.12 -14.03
CA VAL A 118 -2.28 -15.93 -14.32
C VAL A 118 -3.41 -15.55 -13.37
N VAL A 119 -3.13 -15.43 -12.07
CA VAL A 119 -4.15 -15.04 -11.06
C VAL A 119 -4.67 -13.63 -11.32
N LYS A 120 -3.81 -12.69 -11.73
CA LYS A 120 -4.22 -11.32 -12.07
C LYS A 120 -5.11 -11.27 -13.30
N GLU A 121 -4.81 -12.06 -14.33
CA GLU A 121 -5.62 -12.11 -15.55
C GLU A 121 -6.97 -12.77 -15.30
N TYR A 122 -7.01 -13.84 -14.50
CA TYR A 122 -8.26 -14.50 -14.11
C TYR A 122 -9.19 -13.60 -13.25
N LYS A 123 -8.62 -12.67 -12.48
CA LYS A 123 -9.39 -11.73 -11.63
C LYS A 123 -9.89 -10.49 -12.37
N LYS A 124 -9.53 -10.26 -13.64
CA LYS A 124 -10.12 -9.16 -14.41
C LYS A 124 -11.59 -9.51 -14.70
N PRO A 125 -12.56 -8.69 -14.30
CA PRO A 125 -13.91 -8.82 -14.83
C PRO A 125 -13.86 -8.58 -16.35
N ALA A 126 -14.55 -9.44 -17.10
CA ALA A 126 -14.68 -9.33 -18.55
C ALA A 126 -15.37 -8.03 -18.97
#